data_AF-A0A838GJW4-F1
#
_entry.id   AF-A0A838GJW4-F1
#
_cell.length_a   1.000
_cell.length_b   1.000
_cell.length_c   1.000
_cell.angle_alpha   90.00
_cell.angle_beta   90.00
_cell.angle_gamma   90.00
#
_symmetry.space_group_name_H-M   'P 1'
#
loop_
_entity.id
_entity.type
_entity.pdbx_description
1 polymer ?
#
loop_
_entity_poly.entity_id
_entity_poly.type
_entity_poly.pdbx_seq_one_letter_code
_entity_poly.pdbx_strand_id
1 'polypeptide(L)'
;MRWDSQRLSESDEVGALPGLSGSAIPGLVRTISPPDFAGITFHEVRARSALNRVPGGSMPFDWTINPYRGCSHACVYCFARATHEWLELDTGLGFDREIVVKVNVVDVLRRELGRPAWSRDRVALGTNTDPYQRAEGRYRLMPGLISALAGSGTPMSILTKGALLKRDLPLVAAAARDVPTWIGVSIAILDEDLHHSLEPGAPGPRARLDLVRAVRDRGLSCRVMLAPVLPWLSDREEHLDRALAAIAAAGASGVTVLA
;
A
#
# COMPACT_ATOMS: atom_id res chain seq x y z
N MET A 1 6.33 -6.88 -18.95
CA MET A 1 6.39 -7.18 -17.50
C MET A 1 4.96 -7.22 -16.94
N ARG A 2 4.67 -7.93 -15.83
CA ARG A 2 3.30 -8.21 -15.31
C ARG A 2 2.44 -6.96 -14.96
N TRP A 3 2.93 -5.75 -15.27
CA TRP A 3 2.34 -4.44 -14.99
C TRP A 3 2.61 -3.38 -16.09
N ASP A 4 2.91 -3.79 -17.33
CA ASP A 4 3.16 -2.87 -18.48
C ASP A 4 2.02 -1.86 -18.76
N SER A 5 0.84 -2.05 -18.18
CA SER A 5 -0.29 -1.12 -18.28
C SER A 5 -0.16 0.14 -17.42
N GLN A 6 0.95 0.32 -16.70
CA GLN A 6 1.35 1.62 -16.15
C GLN A 6 2.16 2.47 -17.14
N ARG A 7 2.38 1.99 -18.37
CA ARG A 7 2.88 2.81 -19.47
C ARG A 7 1.92 3.98 -19.70
N LEU A 8 2.48 5.20 -19.65
CA LEU A 8 1.80 6.41 -20.10
C LEU A 8 1.49 6.26 -21.60
N SER A 9 0.30 6.68 -22.03
CA SER A 9 -0.05 6.76 -23.45
C SER A 9 0.24 8.17 -23.96
N GLU A 10 0.54 8.35 -25.25
CA GLU A 10 0.88 9.65 -25.88
C GLU A 10 -0.17 10.77 -25.64
N SER A 11 -1.37 10.46 -25.15
CA SER A 11 -2.37 11.43 -24.70
C SER A 11 -2.11 12.03 -23.30
N ASP A 12 -0.98 11.68 -22.66
CA ASP A 12 -0.63 12.12 -21.31
C ASP A 12 0.02 13.52 -21.23
N GLU A 13 0.45 14.09 -22.36
CA GLU A 13 0.95 15.46 -22.46
C GLU A 13 -0.18 16.47 -22.63
N VAL A 14 -0.82 16.93 -21.55
CA VAL A 14 -1.28 18.33 -21.38
C VAL A 14 -1.65 18.51 -19.90
N GLY A 15 -1.15 19.58 -19.27
CA GLY A 15 -1.68 20.07 -17.99
C GLY A 15 -0.65 20.48 -16.94
N ALA A 16 0.59 20.79 -17.30
CA ALA A 16 1.48 21.50 -16.40
C ALA A 16 1.02 22.95 -16.25
N LEU A 17 1.04 23.49 -15.02
CA LEU A 17 0.92 24.92 -14.80
C LEU A 17 2.07 25.65 -15.55
N PRO A 18 1.86 26.87 -16.07
CA PRO A 18 2.93 27.63 -16.71
C PRO A 18 4.13 27.75 -15.76
N GLY A 19 5.28 27.16 -16.14
CA GLY A 19 6.50 27.10 -15.31
C GLY A 19 6.81 25.74 -14.67
N LEU A 20 5.89 24.76 -14.71
CA LEU A 20 6.11 23.38 -14.27
C LEU A 20 6.16 22.38 -15.44
N SER A 21 6.16 22.87 -16.68
CA SER A 21 6.14 22.11 -17.93
C SER A 21 7.40 21.25 -18.20
N GLY A 22 8.31 21.14 -17.23
CA GLY A 22 9.56 20.37 -17.32
C GLY A 22 9.78 19.40 -16.16
N SER A 23 8.77 19.11 -15.31
CA SER A 23 8.92 18.05 -14.32
C SER A 23 8.63 16.68 -14.94
N ALA A 24 9.55 15.73 -14.75
CA ALA A 24 9.37 14.33 -15.15
C ALA A 24 8.20 13.62 -14.44
N ILE A 25 7.62 14.23 -13.38
CA ILE A 25 6.50 13.65 -12.63
C ILE A 25 5.16 14.18 -13.18
N PRO A 26 4.34 13.36 -13.85
CA PRO A 26 3.09 13.81 -14.45
C PRO A 26 2.09 14.32 -13.40
N GLY A 27 1.48 15.47 -13.70
CA GLY A 27 0.48 16.08 -12.82
C GLY A 27 1.04 16.67 -11.53
N LEU A 28 2.36 16.93 -11.45
CA LEU A 28 2.99 17.58 -10.31
C LEU A 28 2.35 18.94 -10.01
N VAL A 29 1.94 19.09 -8.75
CA VAL A 29 1.43 20.34 -8.19
C VAL A 29 2.54 21.05 -7.44
N ARG A 30 3.25 20.33 -6.56
CA ARG A 30 4.38 20.86 -5.80
C ARG A 30 5.23 19.73 -5.20
N THR A 31 6.48 20.06 -4.89
CA THR A 31 7.39 19.23 -4.11
C THR A 31 7.64 19.88 -2.76
N ILE A 32 7.53 19.12 -1.66
CA ILE A 32 7.76 19.60 -0.29
C ILE A 32 8.59 18.62 0.52
N SER A 33 9.45 19.11 1.40
CA SER A 33 10.22 18.29 2.36
C SER A 33 9.94 18.80 3.78
N PRO A 34 8.81 18.40 4.39
CA PRO A 34 8.39 18.96 5.68
C PRO A 34 9.31 18.48 6.82
N PRO A 35 9.62 19.33 7.80
CA PRO A 35 10.59 19.03 8.86
C PRO A 35 10.20 17.80 9.71
N ASP A 36 8.90 17.60 9.95
CA ASP A 36 8.38 16.45 10.72
C ASP A 36 8.55 15.09 10.00
N PHE A 37 8.97 15.11 8.73
CA PHE A 37 9.25 13.94 7.91
C PHE A 37 10.69 13.98 7.42
N ALA A 38 11.64 14.11 8.36
CA ALA A 38 13.06 14.13 8.07
C ALA A 38 13.48 13.01 7.10
N GLY A 39 14.19 13.41 6.05
CA GLY A 39 14.68 12.52 4.99
C GLY A 39 13.63 12.11 3.94
N ILE A 40 12.40 12.65 4.00
CA ILE A 40 11.34 12.37 3.02
C ILE A 40 10.95 13.65 2.28
N THR A 41 10.87 13.54 0.97
CA THR A 41 10.34 14.53 0.03
C THR A 41 9.01 14.01 -0.51
N PHE A 42 7.97 14.84 -0.45
CA PHE A 42 6.66 14.55 -1.03
C PHE A 42 6.48 15.29 -2.35
N HIS A 43 6.14 14.56 -3.41
CA HIS A 43 5.72 15.11 -4.69
C HIS A 43 4.20 15.02 -4.79
N GLU A 44 3.50 16.12 -4.51
CA GLU A 44 2.05 16.15 -4.58
C GLU A 44 1.60 16.25 -6.03
N VAL A 45 0.79 15.30 -6.49
CA VAL A 45 0.28 15.22 -7.86
C VAL A 45 -1.24 15.16 -7.90
N ARG A 46 -1.82 15.67 -8.99
CA ARG A 46 -3.22 15.39 -9.32
C ARG A 46 -3.32 14.12 -10.16
N ALA A 47 -3.90 13.07 -9.58
CA ALA A 47 -4.20 11.85 -10.28
C ALA A 47 -5.36 12.04 -11.27
N ARG A 48 -5.25 11.40 -12.44
CA ARG A 48 -6.33 11.29 -13.44
C ARG A 48 -7.30 10.15 -13.11
N SER A 49 -6.75 9.05 -12.60
CA SER A 49 -7.49 7.87 -12.15
C SER A 49 -7.08 7.42 -10.74
N ALA A 50 -8.02 6.81 -10.03
CA ALA A 50 -7.77 6.16 -8.75
C ALA A 50 -7.69 4.64 -8.92
N LEU A 51 -8.66 4.07 -9.66
CA LEU A 51 -8.76 2.65 -9.95
C LEU A 51 -7.81 2.22 -11.06
N ASN A 52 -6.98 1.21 -10.78
CA ASN A 52 -6.04 0.63 -11.74
C ASN A 52 -6.42 -0.83 -11.98
N ARG A 53 -6.66 -1.21 -13.23
CA ARG A 53 -7.01 -2.58 -13.60
C ARG A 53 -5.78 -3.48 -13.56
N VAL A 54 -5.91 -4.65 -12.97
CA VAL A 54 -4.89 -5.69 -12.93
C VAL A 54 -4.98 -6.53 -14.20
N PRO A 55 -3.91 -6.59 -15.02
CA PRO A 55 -3.93 -7.41 -16.23
C PRO A 55 -3.81 -8.91 -15.89
N GLY A 56 -4.46 -9.74 -16.70
CA GLY A 56 -4.16 -11.17 -16.78
C GLY A 56 -4.76 -12.08 -15.71
N GLY A 57 -5.77 -11.63 -14.94
CA GLY A 57 -6.65 -12.49 -14.10
C GLY A 57 -5.95 -13.37 -13.06
N SER A 58 -4.65 -13.17 -12.85
CA SER A 58 -3.80 -14.05 -12.03
C SER A 58 -3.79 -13.70 -10.55
N MET A 59 -4.44 -12.59 -10.20
CA MET A 59 -4.65 -12.14 -8.84
C MET A 59 -6.12 -12.39 -8.49
N PRO A 60 -6.46 -12.62 -7.23
CA PRO A 60 -7.85 -12.87 -6.87
C PRO A 60 -8.69 -11.58 -6.95
N PHE A 61 -8.12 -10.45 -7.35
CA PHE A 61 -8.75 -9.13 -7.50
C PHE A 61 -8.37 -8.53 -8.86
N ASP A 62 -9.28 -7.75 -9.43
CA ASP A 62 -9.10 -7.13 -10.75
C ASP A 62 -8.75 -5.64 -10.69
N TRP A 63 -8.88 -5.02 -9.52
CA TRP A 63 -8.68 -3.58 -9.34
C TRP A 63 -7.79 -3.27 -8.15
N THR A 64 -6.98 -2.21 -8.28
CA THR A 64 -6.11 -1.72 -7.22
C THR A 64 -6.16 -0.20 -7.08
N ILE A 65 -5.87 0.29 -5.88
CA ILE A 65 -5.63 1.71 -5.62
C ILE A 65 -4.27 1.84 -4.93
N ASN A 66 -3.42 2.68 -5.52
CA ASN A 66 -2.15 3.10 -4.93
C ASN A 66 -2.22 4.62 -4.70
N PRO A 67 -2.51 5.08 -3.46
CA PRO A 67 -2.55 6.51 -3.14
C PRO A 67 -1.15 7.16 -3.19
N TYR A 68 -0.12 6.34 -3.04
CA TYR A 68 1.28 6.74 -3.01
C TYR A 68 2.08 5.99 -4.09
N ARG A 69 3.15 6.62 -4.61
CA ARG A 69 4.29 5.93 -5.24
C ARG A 69 5.55 6.26 -4.47
N GLY A 70 6.50 5.33 -4.41
CA GLY A 70 7.53 5.33 -3.37
C GLY A 70 7.00 4.77 -2.04
N CYS A 71 7.90 4.22 -1.23
CA CYS A 71 7.53 3.65 0.06
C CYS A 71 8.63 3.82 1.11
N SER A 72 8.32 4.63 2.13
CA SER A 72 9.21 4.90 3.27
C SER A 72 9.48 3.71 4.20
N HIS A 73 8.88 2.54 3.92
CA HIS A 73 9.27 1.29 4.57
C HIS A 73 10.66 0.79 4.16
N ALA A 74 11.15 1.23 3.00
CA ALA A 74 12.51 0.97 2.53
C ALA A 74 12.90 -0.51 2.49
N CYS A 75 11.96 -1.41 2.15
CA CYS A 75 12.28 -2.84 2.07
C CYS A 75 13.30 -3.09 0.96
N VAL A 76 14.42 -3.75 1.28
CA VAL A 76 15.51 -4.01 0.32
C VAL A 76 15.03 -4.86 -0.86
N TYR A 77 14.17 -5.85 -0.58
CA TYR A 77 13.63 -6.80 -1.56
C TYR A 77 12.40 -6.27 -2.34
N CYS A 78 12.04 -4.98 -2.20
CA CYS A 78 10.78 -4.45 -2.73
C CYS A 78 10.75 -4.43 -4.26
N PHE A 79 9.87 -5.24 -4.86
CA PHE A 79 9.68 -5.26 -6.32
C PHE A 79 9.16 -3.93 -6.88
N ALA A 80 8.46 -3.13 -6.07
CA ALA A 80 7.85 -1.88 -6.51
C ALA A 80 8.85 -0.76 -6.77
N ARG A 81 10.13 -0.94 -6.40
CA ARG A 81 11.22 0.01 -6.66
C ARG A 81 11.30 0.41 -8.13
N ALA A 82 11.14 -0.56 -9.04
CA ALA A 82 11.13 -0.32 -10.48
C ALA A 82 10.02 0.65 -10.95
N THR A 83 9.00 0.92 -10.13
CA THR A 83 7.96 1.90 -10.51
C THR A 83 8.43 3.35 -10.52
N HIS A 84 9.60 3.64 -9.93
CA HIS A 84 10.24 4.96 -10.03
C HIS A 84 10.92 5.22 -11.38
N GLU A 85 11.31 4.19 -12.14
CA GLU A 85 11.87 4.35 -13.49
C GLU A 85 10.91 5.12 -14.42
N TRP A 86 9.60 4.88 -14.29
CA TRP A 86 8.56 5.57 -15.08
C TRP A 86 8.40 7.05 -14.77
N LEU A 87 9.01 7.51 -13.68
CA LEU A 87 8.96 8.89 -13.22
C LEU A 87 10.33 9.57 -13.35
N GLU A 88 11.31 8.88 -13.94
CA GLU A 88 12.71 9.30 -14.00
C GLU A 88 13.30 9.59 -12.61
N LEU A 89 12.84 8.85 -11.60
CA LEU A 89 13.32 8.94 -10.22
C LEU A 89 14.25 7.77 -9.89
N ASP A 90 15.11 7.95 -8.89
CA ASP A 90 15.99 6.89 -8.39
C ASP A 90 15.16 5.74 -7.79
N THR A 91 15.47 4.50 -8.20
CA THR A 91 14.82 3.27 -7.72
C THR A 91 15.43 2.71 -6.43
N GLY A 92 16.60 3.22 -6.05
CA GLY A 92 17.26 2.95 -4.78
C GLY A 92 16.72 3.83 -3.65
N LEU A 93 17.55 4.72 -3.14
CA LEU A 93 17.20 5.60 -2.02
C LEU A 93 16.10 6.60 -2.38
N GLY A 94 15.96 6.97 -3.65
CA GLY A 94 14.87 7.78 -4.16
C GLY A 94 13.52 7.13 -3.91
N PHE A 95 13.36 5.83 -4.15
CA PHE A 95 12.12 5.11 -3.83
C PHE A 95 11.73 5.18 -2.35
N ASP A 96 12.73 5.23 -1.48
CA ASP A 96 12.54 5.21 -0.03
C ASP A 96 12.21 6.61 0.51
N ARG A 97 12.61 7.66 -0.21
CA ARG A 97 12.62 9.06 0.27
C ARG A 97 11.74 10.01 -0.55
N GLU A 98 11.51 9.74 -1.81
CA GLU A 98 10.72 10.55 -2.73
C GLU A 98 9.34 9.91 -2.91
N ILE A 99 8.35 10.40 -2.17
CA ILE A 99 7.01 9.83 -2.14
C ILE A 99 6.08 10.69 -2.99
N VAL A 100 5.59 10.13 -4.09
CA VAL A 100 4.55 10.76 -4.90
C VAL A 100 3.21 10.55 -4.23
N VAL A 101 2.46 11.63 -4.01
CA VAL A 101 1.19 11.64 -3.30
C VAL A 101 0.08 12.10 -4.21
N LYS A 102 -0.90 11.23 -4.46
CA LYS A 102 -2.09 11.57 -5.26
C LYS A 102 -3.10 12.34 -4.41
N VAL A 103 -2.92 13.64 -4.25
CA VAL A 103 -3.68 14.46 -3.28
C VAL A 103 -5.18 14.54 -3.53
N ASN A 104 -5.63 14.31 -4.77
CA ASN A 104 -7.05 14.31 -5.15
C ASN A 104 -7.64 12.91 -5.32
N VAL A 105 -6.93 11.84 -4.90
CA VAL A 105 -7.32 10.45 -5.21
C VAL A 105 -8.70 10.07 -4.69
N VAL A 106 -9.11 10.61 -3.55
CA VAL A 106 -10.43 10.32 -2.94
C VAL A 106 -11.56 10.88 -3.81
N ASP A 107 -11.42 12.09 -4.33
CA ASP A 107 -12.45 12.71 -5.18
C ASP A 107 -12.53 12.04 -6.55
N VAL A 108 -11.37 11.68 -7.10
CA VAL A 108 -11.29 10.89 -8.33
C VAL A 108 -11.98 9.54 -8.15
N LEU A 109 -11.69 8.84 -7.05
CA LEU A 109 -12.31 7.56 -6.73
C LEU A 109 -13.83 7.68 -6.63
N ARG A 110 -14.36 8.65 -5.88
CA ARG A 110 -15.82 8.85 -5.74
C ARG A 110 -16.49 9.01 -7.10
N ARG A 111 -15.88 9.79 -8.00
CA ARG A 111 -16.38 9.97 -9.37
C ARG A 111 -16.36 8.67 -10.17
N GLU A 112 -15.28 7.89 -10.06
CA GLU A 112 -15.15 6.62 -10.77
C GLU A 112 -16.15 5.57 -10.29
N LEU A 113 -16.33 5.45 -8.98
CA LEU A 113 -17.28 4.52 -8.35
C LEU A 113 -18.75 4.88 -8.62
N GLY A 114 -19.04 6.17 -8.88
CA GLY A 114 -20.38 6.66 -9.22
C GLY A 114 -20.78 6.42 -10.68
N ARG A 115 -19.90 5.87 -11.52
CA ARG A 115 -20.22 5.59 -12.92
C ARG A 115 -21.21 4.42 -13.01
N PRO A 116 -22.26 4.50 -13.87
CA PRO A 116 -23.20 3.39 -14.05
C PRO A 116 -22.56 2.07 -14.48
N ALA A 117 -21.40 2.14 -15.15
CA ALA A 117 -20.63 0.99 -15.59
C ALA A 117 -19.78 0.33 -14.49
N TRP A 118 -19.73 0.88 -13.28
CA TRP A 118 -18.94 0.30 -12.19
C TRP A 118 -19.60 -0.97 -11.66
N SER A 119 -18.93 -2.10 -11.84
CA SER A 119 -19.36 -3.44 -11.47
C SER A 119 -19.25 -3.76 -9.98
N ARG A 120 -18.63 -2.87 -9.19
CA ARG A 120 -18.31 -3.11 -7.77
C ARG A 120 -17.41 -4.33 -7.58
N ASP A 121 -16.49 -4.54 -8.51
CA ASP A 121 -15.44 -5.54 -8.37
C ASP A 121 -14.54 -5.20 -7.17
N ARG A 122 -13.94 -6.24 -6.58
CA ARG A 122 -13.07 -6.06 -5.41
C ARG A 122 -11.86 -5.19 -5.74
N VAL A 123 -11.61 -4.19 -4.88
CA VAL A 123 -10.46 -3.29 -4.97
C VAL A 123 -9.41 -3.64 -3.91
N ALA A 124 -8.16 -3.85 -4.32
CA ALA A 124 -7.04 -4.09 -3.42
C ALA A 124 -6.18 -2.85 -3.19
N LEU A 125 -5.89 -2.57 -1.91
CA LEU A 125 -4.97 -1.54 -1.46
C LEU A 125 -3.74 -2.21 -0.84
N GLY A 126 -2.56 -1.61 -1.06
CA GLY A 126 -1.30 -2.17 -0.55
C GLY A 126 -0.67 -3.22 -1.43
N THR A 127 -0.90 -3.15 -2.74
CA THR A 127 -0.29 -4.06 -3.70
C THR A 127 1.11 -3.62 -4.13
N ASN A 128 1.32 -2.33 -4.43
CA ASN A 128 2.62 -1.82 -4.89
C ASN A 128 3.35 -0.98 -3.83
N THR A 129 2.61 -0.12 -3.14
CA THR A 129 3.14 0.70 -2.04
C THR A 129 2.26 0.55 -0.82
N ASP A 130 2.82 0.82 0.36
CA ASP A 130 2.06 0.64 1.58
C ASP A 130 1.08 1.81 1.81
N PRO A 131 -0.22 1.55 1.98
CA PRO A 131 -1.22 2.60 2.20
C PRO A 131 -1.10 3.26 3.57
N TYR A 132 -0.44 2.62 4.53
CA TYR A 132 -0.26 3.06 5.91
C TYR A 132 1.21 3.34 6.27
N GLN A 133 2.03 3.64 5.26
CA GLN A 133 3.37 4.20 5.47
C GLN A 133 3.32 5.60 6.13
N ARG A 134 4.48 6.15 6.49
CA ARG A 134 4.58 7.45 7.20
C ARG A 134 3.78 8.57 6.53
N ALA A 135 3.75 8.63 5.20
CA ALA A 135 2.99 9.63 4.43
C ALA A 135 1.50 9.72 4.84
N GLU A 136 0.88 8.59 5.16
CA GLU A 136 -0.53 8.53 5.58
C GLU A 136 -0.78 9.20 6.94
N GLY A 137 0.26 9.37 7.77
CA GLY A 137 0.20 10.17 8.98
C GLY A 137 -0.10 11.65 8.71
N ARG A 138 0.41 12.17 7.57
CA ARG A 138 0.20 13.55 7.12
C ARG A 138 -1.04 13.71 6.24
N TYR A 139 -1.14 12.90 5.20
CA TYR A 139 -2.12 13.11 4.13
C TYR A 139 -3.50 12.53 4.43
N ARG A 140 -3.59 11.52 5.30
CA ARG A 140 -4.85 10.94 5.76
C ARG A 140 -5.81 10.57 4.61
N LEU A 141 -5.28 9.95 3.54
CA LEU A 141 -6.07 9.60 2.36
C LEU A 141 -6.91 8.33 2.60
N MET A 142 -6.41 7.41 3.42
CA MET A 142 -7.06 6.11 3.63
C MET A 142 -8.48 6.20 4.19
N PRO A 143 -8.81 7.05 5.18
CA PRO A 143 -10.18 7.19 5.65
C PRO A 143 -11.16 7.57 4.53
N GLY A 144 -10.76 8.47 3.64
CA GLY A 144 -11.56 8.88 2.48
C GLY A 144 -11.75 7.75 1.47
N LEU A 145 -10.68 6.98 1.19
CA LEU A 145 -10.72 5.83 0.29
C LEU A 145 -11.62 4.71 0.82
N ILE A 146 -11.47 4.35 2.10
CA ILE A 146 -12.29 3.33 2.76
C ILE A 146 -13.77 3.73 2.72
N SER A 147 -14.08 4.98 3.08
CA SER A 147 -15.45 5.48 3.09
C SER A 147 -16.07 5.51 1.69
N ALA A 148 -15.29 5.88 0.67
CA ALA A 148 -15.77 5.89 -0.71
C ALA A 148 -16.06 4.48 -1.25
N LEU A 149 -15.18 3.51 -0.97
CA LEU A 149 -15.39 2.11 -1.36
C LEU A 149 -16.62 1.52 -0.66
N ALA A 150 -16.70 1.63 0.67
CA ALA A 150 -17.84 1.14 1.44
C ALA A 150 -19.16 1.81 1.01
N GLY A 151 -19.18 3.14 0.90
CA GLY A 151 -20.38 3.91 0.52
C GLY A 151 -20.90 3.64 -0.90
N SER A 152 -20.06 3.09 -1.78
CA SER A 152 -20.47 2.64 -3.13
C SER A 152 -20.90 1.18 -3.19
N GLY A 153 -20.80 0.43 -2.08
CA GLY A 153 -21.00 -1.01 -2.05
C GLY A 153 -19.83 -1.81 -2.65
N THR A 154 -18.64 -1.22 -2.77
CA THR A 154 -17.47 -1.85 -3.40
C THR A 154 -16.67 -2.64 -2.37
N PRO A 155 -16.49 -3.97 -2.53
CA PRO A 155 -15.64 -4.79 -1.68
C PRO A 155 -14.18 -4.32 -1.73
N MET A 156 -13.47 -4.44 -0.60
CA MET A 156 -12.09 -3.97 -0.52
C MET A 156 -11.16 -4.91 0.25
N SER A 157 -9.90 -4.93 -0.13
CA SER A 157 -8.85 -5.56 0.66
C SER A 157 -7.73 -4.58 0.98
N ILE A 158 -7.23 -4.61 2.22
CA ILE A 158 -6.15 -3.76 2.70
C ILE A 158 -5.00 -4.67 3.13
N LEU A 159 -3.86 -4.57 2.45
CA LEU A 159 -2.62 -5.23 2.83
C LEU A 159 -1.61 -4.17 3.32
N THR A 160 -0.97 -4.39 4.46
CA THR A 160 -0.01 -3.41 5.00
C THR A 160 1.05 -4.03 5.91
N LYS A 161 2.22 -3.41 5.98
CA LYS A 161 3.23 -3.55 7.05
C LYS A 161 3.08 -2.45 8.12
N GLY A 162 2.34 -1.38 7.83
CA GLY A 162 2.19 -0.18 8.63
C GLY A 162 1.24 -0.33 9.82
N ALA A 163 1.75 -0.12 11.03
CA ALA A 163 0.97 -0.14 12.27
C ALA A 163 -0.05 1.00 12.37
N LEU A 164 0.05 2.02 11.50
CA LEU A 164 -0.87 3.16 11.47
C LEU A 164 -2.32 2.75 11.15
N LEU A 165 -2.54 1.58 10.53
CA LEU A 165 -3.88 1.01 10.34
C LEU A 165 -4.68 0.94 11.66
N LYS A 166 -4.02 0.78 12.83
CA LYS A 166 -4.69 0.80 14.15
C LYS A 166 -5.60 2.02 14.34
N ARG A 167 -5.20 3.19 13.82
CA ARG A 167 -5.96 4.45 13.85
C ARG A 167 -7.33 4.29 13.19
N ASP A 168 -7.37 3.58 12.06
CA ASP A 168 -8.54 3.51 11.19
C ASP A 168 -9.36 2.22 11.40
N LEU A 169 -8.93 1.31 12.29
CA LEU A 169 -9.70 0.10 12.59
C LEU A 169 -11.17 0.33 12.95
N PRO A 170 -11.58 1.41 13.68
CA PRO A 170 -13.00 1.68 13.88
C PRO A 170 -13.76 1.91 12.57
N LEU A 171 -13.14 2.61 11.62
CA LEU A 171 -13.72 2.88 10.30
C LEU A 171 -13.75 1.60 9.45
N VAL A 172 -12.68 0.81 9.46
CA VAL A 172 -12.64 -0.47 8.74
C VAL A 172 -13.66 -1.45 9.30
N ALA A 173 -13.85 -1.48 10.63
CA ALA A 173 -14.89 -2.28 11.27
C ALA A 173 -16.30 -1.82 10.88
N ALA A 174 -16.49 -0.52 10.66
CA ALA A 174 -17.75 0.00 10.14
C ALA A 174 -17.98 -0.43 8.69
N ALA A 175 -17.00 -0.22 7.82
CA ALA A 175 -17.06 -0.61 6.42
C ALA A 175 -17.31 -2.12 6.23
N ALA A 176 -16.72 -2.96 7.08
CA ALA A 176 -16.87 -4.41 7.03
C ALA A 176 -18.31 -4.90 7.31
N ARG A 177 -19.20 -4.05 7.86
CA ARG A 177 -20.62 -4.37 7.99
C ARG A 177 -21.39 -4.16 6.69
N ASP A 178 -20.91 -3.25 5.84
CA ASP A 178 -21.60 -2.83 4.62
C ASP A 178 -21.08 -3.56 3.39
N VAL A 179 -19.76 -3.83 3.34
CA VAL A 179 -19.10 -4.48 2.20
C VAL A 179 -18.09 -5.54 2.66
N PRO A 180 -17.90 -6.62 1.88
CA PRO A 180 -16.84 -7.58 2.14
C PRO A 180 -15.48 -6.87 2.22
N THR A 181 -14.83 -7.01 3.36
CA THR A 181 -13.58 -6.32 3.68
C THR A 181 -12.55 -7.31 4.19
N TRP A 182 -11.40 -7.39 3.53
CA TRP A 182 -10.30 -8.29 3.92
C TRP A 182 -9.11 -7.48 4.42
N ILE A 183 -8.54 -7.89 5.56
CA ILE A 183 -7.34 -7.28 6.12
C ILE A 183 -6.20 -8.28 6.06
N GLY A 184 -5.09 -7.82 5.51
CA GLY A 184 -3.82 -8.52 5.43
C GLY A 184 -2.73 -7.73 6.17
N VAL A 185 -1.96 -8.40 7.01
CA VAL A 185 -0.72 -7.85 7.59
C VAL A 185 0.46 -8.59 6.98
N SER A 186 1.41 -7.86 6.39
CA SER A 186 2.63 -8.45 5.86
C SER A 186 3.69 -8.55 6.94
N ILE A 187 4.15 -9.77 7.24
CA ILE A 187 5.20 -10.04 8.22
C ILE A 187 6.20 -10.96 7.54
N ALA A 188 7.27 -10.43 6.95
CA ALA A 188 8.25 -11.28 6.25
C ALA A 188 9.22 -11.97 7.23
N ILE A 189 9.66 -11.22 8.25
CA ILE A 189 10.76 -11.58 9.12
C ILE A 189 10.32 -11.33 10.57
N LEU A 190 10.59 -12.28 11.47
CA LEU A 190 10.39 -12.11 12.92
C LEU A 190 11.66 -11.79 13.69
N ASP A 191 12.81 -12.15 13.14
CA ASP A 191 14.10 -11.81 13.72
C ASP A 191 14.32 -10.29 13.62
N GLU A 192 14.55 -9.62 14.75
CA GLU A 192 14.57 -8.15 14.81
C GLU A 192 15.80 -7.58 14.09
N ASP A 193 16.95 -8.26 14.16
CA ASP A 193 18.19 -7.81 13.51
C ASP A 193 18.08 -7.96 11.98
N LEU A 194 17.56 -9.10 11.52
CA LEU A 194 17.28 -9.32 10.10
C LEU A 194 16.18 -8.37 9.59
N HIS A 195 15.15 -8.10 10.40
CA HIS A 195 14.13 -7.09 10.08
C HIS A 195 14.79 -5.71 9.92
N HIS A 196 15.64 -5.29 10.85
CA HIS A 196 16.28 -3.98 10.80
C HIS A 196 17.16 -3.82 9.55
N SER A 197 17.84 -4.88 9.11
CA SER A 197 18.67 -4.84 7.91
C SER A 197 17.87 -4.85 6.59
N LEU A 198 16.67 -5.44 6.57
CA LEU A 198 15.90 -5.64 5.33
C LEU A 198 14.65 -4.77 5.18
N GLU A 199 14.05 -4.33 6.29
CA GLU A 199 12.87 -3.46 6.34
C GLU A 199 13.06 -2.27 7.31
N PRO A 200 14.16 -1.50 7.19
CA PRO A 200 14.56 -0.51 8.20
C PRO A 200 13.53 0.59 8.46
N GLY A 201 12.68 0.92 7.48
CA GLY A 201 11.63 1.92 7.61
C GLY A 201 10.26 1.36 8.02
N ALA A 202 10.10 0.04 8.03
CA ALA A 202 8.83 -0.60 8.41
C ALA A 202 8.75 -0.83 9.92
N PRO A 203 7.53 -0.85 10.50
CA PRO A 203 7.35 -1.25 11.89
C PRO A 203 7.93 -2.64 12.17
N GLY A 204 8.58 -2.77 13.33
CA GLY A 204 9.18 -4.03 13.78
C GLY A 204 8.18 -5.19 13.85
N PRO A 205 8.64 -6.45 13.81
CA PRO A 205 7.78 -7.63 13.79
C PRO A 205 6.78 -7.68 14.94
N ARG A 206 7.19 -7.30 16.16
CA ARG A 206 6.29 -7.21 17.31
C ARG A 206 5.13 -6.24 17.08
N ALA A 207 5.41 -5.05 16.54
CA ALA A 207 4.37 -4.05 16.27
C ALA A 207 3.37 -4.54 15.22
N ARG A 208 3.83 -5.35 14.25
CA ARG A 208 2.98 -5.98 13.23
C ARG A 208 2.13 -7.11 13.81
N LEU A 209 2.67 -7.95 14.69
CA LEU A 209 1.88 -8.93 15.44
C LEU A 209 0.84 -8.25 16.34
N ASP A 210 1.18 -7.11 16.96
CA ASP A 210 0.22 -6.32 17.75
C ASP A 210 -0.87 -5.68 16.87
N LEU A 211 -0.57 -5.38 15.61
CA LEU A 211 -1.60 -4.97 14.65
C LEU A 211 -2.55 -6.14 14.34
N VAL A 212 -2.04 -7.35 14.15
CA VAL A 212 -2.88 -8.55 13.97
C VAL A 212 -3.83 -8.71 15.15
N ARG A 213 -3.33 -8.66 16.39
CA ARG A 213 -4.16 -8.71 17.61
C ARG A 213 -5.23 -7.62 17.61
N ALA A 214 -4.84 -6.36 17.37
CA ALA A 214 -5.77 -5.24 17.35
C ALA A 214 -6.88 -5.38 16.30
N VAL A 215 -6.58 -5.97 15.13
CA VAL A 215 -7.59 -6.29 14.12
C VAL A 215 -8.56 -7.35 14.65
N ARG A 216 -8.04 -8.43 15.24
CA ARG A 216 -8.85 -9.54 15.78
C ARG A 216 -9.72 -9.13 16.98
N ASP A 217 -9.22 -8.26 17.85
CA ASP A 217 -9.96 -7.70 18.99
C ASP A 217 -11.20 -6.89 18.55
N ARG A 218 -11.23 -6.43 17.29
CA ARG A 218 -12.39 -5.77 16.68
C ARG A 218 -13.34 -6.73 15.99
N GLY A 219 -13.13 -8.04 16.12
CA GLY A 219 -13.92 -9.08 15.45
C GLY A 219 -13.62 -9.24 13.96
N LEU A 220 -12.61 -8.54 13.42
CA LEU A 220 -12.30 -8.57 12.00
C LEU A 220 -11.37 -9.73 11.64
N SER A 221 -11.61 -10.38 10.50
CA SER A 221 -10.68 -11.38 9.95
C SER A 221 -9.35 -10.71 9.58
N CYS A 222 -8.23 -11.29 10.00
CA CYS A 222 -6.90 -10.79 9.73
C CYS A 222 -6.02 -11.92 9.20
N ARG A 223 -5.73 -11.91 7.89
CA ARG A 223 -4.76 -12.82 7.31
C ARG A 223 -3.36 -12.25 7.45
N VAL A 224 -2.37 -13.11 7.58
CA VAL A 224 -0.96 -12.70 7.51
C VAL A 224 -0.36 -13.17 6.21
N MET A 225 0.39 -12.29 5.56
CA MET A 225 1.23 -12.64 4.43
C MET A 225 2.66 -12.77 4.93
N LEU A 226 3.11 -14.01 5.07
CA LEU A 226 4.50 -14.34 5.39
C LEU A 226 5.30 -14.30 4.10
N ALA A 227 5.70 -13.10 3.70
CA ALA A 227 6.29 -12.83 2.39
C ALA A 227 7.20 -11.60 2.36
N PRO A 228 8.35 -11.67 1.68
CA PRO A 228 8.91 -12.89 1.07
C PRO A 228 9.52 -13.82 2.13
N VAL A 229 9.46 -15.13 1.88
CA VAL A 229 10.37 -16.09 2.50
C VAL A 229 11.69 -16.03 1.73
N LEU A 230 12.66 -15.34 2.30
CA LEU A 230 13.95 -15.09 1.68
C LEU A 230 14.86 -16.32 1.80
N PRO A 231 15.38 -16.84 0.67
CA PRO A 231 16.33 -17.93 0.66
C PRO A 231 17.55 -17.63 1.54
N TRP A 232 18.01 -18.62 2.29
CA TRP A 232 19.17 -18.57 3.20
C TRP A 232 19.05 -17.61 4.39
N LEU A 233 18.00 -16.79 4.45
CA LEU A 233 17.79 -15.78 5.50
C LEU A 233 16.60 -16.14 6.40
N SER A 234 15.48 -16.57 5.80
CA SER A 234 14.22 -16.82 6.51
C SER A 234 13.50 -18.10 6.09
N ASP A 235 14.12 -18.91 5.26
CA ASP A 235 13.58 -20.15 4.66
C ASP A 235 13.85 -21.43 5.46
N ARG A 236 14.68 -21.34 6.52
CA ARG A 236 14.90 -22.49 7.41
C ARG A 236 13.61 -22.87 8.13
N GLU A 237 13.37 -24.17 8.28
CA GLU A 237 12.18 -24.72 8.94
C GLU A 237 11.96 -24.11 10.34
N GLU A 238 13.01 -24.01 11.16
CA GLU A 238 12.96 -23.37 12.48
C GLU A 238 12.52 -21.89 12.43
N HIS A 239 12.87 -21.16 11.36
CA HIS A 239 12.45 -19.78 11.19
C HIS A 239 10.95 -19.71 10.85
N LEU A 240 10.50 -20.58 9.95
CA LEU A 240 9.11 -20.66 9.53
C LEU A 240 8.21 -21.12 10.69
N ASP A 241 8.62 -22.13 11.46
CA ASP A 241 7.88 -22.62 12.62
C ASP A 241 7.69 -21.53 13.67
N ARG A 242 8.77 -20.80 14.01
CA ARG A 242 8.67 -19.66 14.94
C ARG A 242 7.77 -18.56 14.39
N ALA A 243 7.86 -18.28 13.08
CA ALA A 243 7.02 -17.29 12.42
C ALA A 243 5.53 -17.67 12.51
N LEU A 244 5.19 -18.89 12.09
CA LEU A 244 3.83 -19.40 12.07
C LEU A 244 3.26 -19.52 13.49
N ALA A 245 4.03 -19.98 14.46
CA ALA A 245 3.61 -20.07 15.86
C ALA A 245 3.27 -18.69 16.44
N ALA A 246 4.12 -17.68 16.21
CA ALA A 246 3.85 -16.32 16.70
C ALA A 246 2.67 -15.66 16.00
N ILE A 247 2.50 -15.91 14.69
CA ILE A 247 1.34 -15.44 13.92
C ILE A 247 0.05 -16.07 14.43
N ALA A 248 0.05 -17.38 14.69
CA ALA A 248 -1.08 -18.09 15.27
C ALA A 248 -1.40 -17.57 16.67
N ALA A 249 -0.39 -17.35 17.52
CA ALA A 249 -0.54 -16.78 18.86
C ALA A 249 -1.05 -15.32 18.84
N ALA A 250 -0.84 -14.57 17.75
CA ALA A 250 -1.44 -13.25 17.56
C ALA A 250 -2.92 -13.31 17.12
N GLY A 251 -3.45 -14.50 16.84
CA GLY A 251 -4.85 -14.73 16.49
C GLY A 251 -5.18 -14.57 15.01
N ALA A 252 -4.18 -14.59 14.12
CA ALA A 252 -4.41 -14.49 12.68
C ALA A 252 -5.44 -15.55 12.20
N SER A 253 -6.33 -15.15 11.30
CA SER A 253 -7.36 -16.03 10.74
C SER A 253 -6.86 -16.93 9.61
N GLY A 254 -5.62 -16.73 9.17
CA GLY A 254 -4.94 -17.58 8.21
C GLY A 254 -3.63 -16.96 7.75
N VAL A 255 -2.75 -17.79 7.19
CA VAL A 255 -1.47 -17.37 6.65
C VAL A 255 -1.38 -17.72 5.18
N THR A 256 -0.80 -16.82 4.39
CA THR A 256 -0.32 -17.13 3.04
C THR A 256 1.19 -16.96 3.06
N VAL A 257 1.91 -18.03 2.71
CA VAL A 257 3.37 -18.03 2.60
C VAL A 257 3.74 -17.83 1.13
N LEU A 258 4.64 -16.90 0.84
CA LEU A 258 5.18 -16.68 -0.50
C LEU A 258 6.70 -16.70 -0.42
N ALA A 259 7.31 -17.68 -1.09
CA ALA A 259 8.75 -17.77 -1.31
C ALA A 259 9.15 -17.07 -2.60
#